data_AF-A0A2U1TEG3-F1
#
_entry.id   AF-A0A2U1TEG3-F1
#
_cell.length_a   1.000
_cell.length_b   1.000
_cell.length_c   1.000
_cell.angle_alpha   90.00
_cell.angle_beta   90.00
_cell.angle_gamma   90.00
#
_symmetry.space_group_name_H-M   'P 1'
#
loop_
_entity.id
_entity.type
_entity.pdbx_description
1 polymer ?
#
loop_
_entity_poly.entity_id
_entity_poly.type
_entity_poly.pdbx_seq_one_letter_code
_entity_poly.pdbx_strand_id
1 'polypeptide(L)'
;MCRNIHQLHNFEPEATDDEVHAAALQYVRKVSGSTRPSQANAEAFDRAVRDIAHATRHLLEDLVTTAPPKDREVEAAKARERSAKRYATA
;
A
#
# COMPACT_ATOMS: atom_id res chain seq x y z
N MET A 1 5.08 12.81 0.01
CA MET A 1 5.34 11.43 0.47
C MET A 1 4.07 10.60 0.24
N CYS A 2 4.16 9.38 -0.29
CA CYS A 2 3.04 8.45 -0.49
C CYS A 2 2.44 8.01 0.86
N ARG A 3 1.77 8.94 1.56
CA ARG A 3 1.29 8.73 2.94
C ARG A 3 0.33 7.53 3.11
N ASN A 4 -0.10 6.91 2.02
CA ASN A 4 -1.06 5.80 1.99
C ASN A 4 -0.52 4.48 1.39
N ILE A 5 0.77 4.37 1.04
CA ILE A 5 1.34 3.05 0.68
C ILE A 5 1.92 2.46 1.97
N HIS A 6 1.28 1.40 2.48
CA HIS A 6 1.67 0.71 3.72
C HIS A 6 2.50 -0.54 3.41
N GLN A 7 3.24 -1.02 4.41
CA GLN A 7 3.88 -2.33 4.31
C GLN A 7 2.80 -3.42 4.29
N LEU A 8 2.86 -4.33 3.30
CA LEU A 8 1.92 -5.44 3.15
C LEU A 8 2.54 -6.81 3.48
N HIS A 9 3.87 -6.92 3.50
CA HIS A 9 4.56 -8.17 3.77
C HIS A 9 4.54 -8.56 5.26
N ASN A 10 4.40 -9.87 5.51
CA ASN A 10 4.47 -10.54 6.82
C ASN A 10 3.34 -10.15 7.78
N PHE A 11 2.09 -10.22 7.32
CA PHE A 11 0.89 -10.06 8.14
C PHE A 11 0.09 -11.36 8.19
N GLU A 12 -0.62 -11.55 9.30
CA GLU A 12 -1.66 -12.57 9.45
C GLU A 12 -3.00 -11.88 9.77
N PRO A 13 -4.06 -12.07 8.95
CA PRO A 13 -4.06 -12.78 7.66
C PRO A 13 -3.19 -12.08 6.59
N GLU A 14 -2.83 -12.78 5.53
CA GLU A 14 -2.03 -12.23 4.42
C GLU A 14 -2.70 -11.04 3.72
N ALA A 15 -1.92 -10.25 2.99
CA ALA A 15 -2.38 -9.06 2.27
C ALA A 15 -3.44 -9.41 1.22
N THR A 16 -4.53 -8.66 1.19
CA THR A 16 -5.63 -8.90 0.23
C THR A 16 -5.34 -8.29 -1.14
N ASP A 17 -6.03 -8.78 -2.17
CA ASP A 17 -5.95 -8.20 -3.52
C ASP A 17 -6.32 -6.72 -3.54
N ASP A 18 -7.30 -6.31 -2.74
CA ASP A 18 -7.73 -4.91 -2.62
C ASP A 18 -6.63 -4.03 -2.01
N GLU A 19 -5.90 -4.53 -1.00
CA GLU A 19 -4.77 -3.81 -0.40
C GLU A 19 -3.64 -3.64 -1.41
N VAL A 20 -3.34 -4.68 -2.18
CA VAL A 20 -2.33 -4.66 -3.26
C VAL A 20 -2.74 -3.69 -4.36
N HIS A 21 -4.00 -3.74 -4.81
CA HIS A 21 -4.54 -2.84 -5.82
C HIS A 21 -4.52 -1.39 -5.34
N ALA A 22 -4.92 -1.13 -4.09
CA ALA A 22 -4.88 0.20 -3.50
C ALA A 22 -3.45 0.75 -3.43
N ALA A 23 -2.47 -0.09 -3.06
CA ALA A 23 -1.06 0.30 -3.07
C ALA A 23 -0.56 0.66 -4.49
N ALA A 24 -0.89 -0.17 -5.49
CA ALA A 24 -0.55 0.08 -6.88
C ALA A 24 -1.18 1.39 -7.40
N LEU A 25 -2.46 1.64 -7.09
CA LEU A 25 -3.14 2.87 -7.46
C LEU A 25 -2.47 4.12 -6.86
N GLN A 26 -2.09 4.06 -5.58
CA GLN A 26 -1.40 5.17 -4.93
C GLN A 26 0.01 5.39 -5.49
N TYR A 27 0.71 4.31 -5.86
CA TYR A 27 1.99 4.41 -6.56
C TYR A 27 1.85 5.13 -7.89
N VAL A 28 0.91 4.71 -8.74
CA VAL A 28 0.68 5.32 -10.06
C VAL A 28 0.30 6.80 -9.91
N ARG A 29 -0.60 7.14 -8.98
CA ARG A 29 -0.95 8.53 -8.67
C ARG A 29 0.24 9.36 -8.23
N LYS A 30 1.13 8.80 -7.41
CA LYS A 30 2.33 9.51 -6.97
C LYS A 30 3.27 9.78 -8.13
N VAL A 31 3.60 8.75 -8.91
CA VAL A 31 4.62 8.82 -9.96
C VAL A 31 4.15 9.69 -11.12
N SER A 32 2.87 9.57 -11.48
CA SER A 32 2.26 10.41 -12.54
C SER A 32 2.04 11.86 -12.12
N GLY A 33 2.04 12.18 -10.82
CA GLY A 33 1.69 13.50 -10.30
C GLY A 33 0.19 13.84 -10.42
N SER A 34 -0.65 12.89 -10.83
CA SER A 34 -2.10 13.09 -10.97
C SER A 34 -2.89 12.16 -10.07
N THR A 35 -3.77 12.72 -9.24
CA THR A 35 -4.68 11.97 -8.39
C THR A 35 -5.87 11.39 -9.15
N ARG A 36 -6.25 12.02 -10.27
CA ARG A 36 -7.33 11.58 -11.16
C ARG A 36 -6.87 11.72 -12.60
N PRO A 37 -6.74 10.62 -13.37
CA PRO A 37 -6.34 10.71 -14.77
C PRO A 37 -7.39 11.51 -15.57
N SER A 38 -6.92 12.20 -16.61
CA SER A 38 -7.80 12.71 -17.66
C SER A 38 -8.43 11.54 -18.42
N GLN A 39 -9.54 11.79 -19.13
CA GLN A 39 -10.18 10.76 -19.96
C GLN A 39 -9.19 10.13 -20.97
N ALA A 40 -8.33 10.96 -21.58
CA ALA A 40 -7.30 10.50 -22.52
C ALA A 40 -6.26 9.57 -21.89
N ASN A 41 -6.01 9.69 -20.58
CA ASN A 41 -4.99 8.91 -19.87
C ASN A 41 -5.56 7.76 -19.04
N ALA A 42 -6.89 7.60 -19.00
CA ALA A 42 -7.56 6.61 -18.16
C ALA A 42 -7.05 5.19 -18.43
N GLU A 43 -7.01 4.78 -19.70
CA GLU A 43 -6.59 3.43 -20.07
C GLU A 43 -5.11 3.15 -19.73
N ALA A 44 -4.24 4.16 -19.88
CA ALA A 44 -2.84 4.04 -19.50
C ALA A 44 -2.66 3.91 -17.98
N PHE A 45 -3.46 4.66 -17.20
CA PHE A 45 -3.52 4.53 -15.74
C PHE A 45 -3.98 3.14 -15.33
N ASP A 46 -5.09 2.66 -15.89
CA ASP A 46 -5.69 1.39 -15.51
C ASP A 46 -4.76 0.21 -15.84
N ARG A 47 -4.07 0.25 -16.98
CA ARG A 47 -3.02 -0.74 -17.30
C ARG A 47 -1.89 -0.71 -16.27
N ALA A 48 -1.33 0.46 -16.00
CA ALA A 48 -0.23 0.59 -15.05
C ALA A 48 -0.60 0.09 -13.65
N VAL A 49 -1.80 0.39 -13.17
CA VAL A 49 -2.29 -0.10 -11.87
C VAL A 49 -2.39 -1.62 -11.86
N ARG A 50 -2.93 -2.24 -12.92
CA ARG A 50 -3.04 -3.70 -13.02
C ARG A 50 -1.67 -4.38 -13.04
N ASP A 51 -0.74 -3.89 -13.84
CA ASP A 51 0.58 -4.50 -14.00
C ASP A 51 1.37 -4.43 -12.69
N ILE A 52 1.28 -3.30 -11.98
CA ILE A 52 1.95 -3.10 -10.69
C ILE A 52 1.28 -3.94 -9.60
N ALA A 53 -0.05 -4.02 -9.57
CA ALA A 53 -0.75 -4.88 -8.62
C ALA A 53 -0.35 -6.35 -8.82
N HIS A 54 -0.31 -6.82 -10.07
CA HIS A 54 0.14 -8.16 -10.41
C HIS A 54 1.58 -8.41 -9.93
N ALA A 55 2.54 -7.57 -10.30
CA ALA A 55 3.93 -7.72 -9.88
C ALA A 55 4.11 -7.66 -8.36
N THR A 56 3.33 -6.81 -7.68
CA THR A 56 3.35 -6.69 -6.21
C THR A 56 2.81 -7.95 -5.56
N ARG A 57 1.76 -8.55 -6.11
CA ARG A 57 1.20 -9.81 -5.61
C ARG A 57 2.23 -10.93 -5.64
N HIS A 58 2.85 -11.15 -6.82
CA HIS A 58 3.92 -12.15 -6.96
C HIS A 58 5.08 -11.91 -6.00
N LEU A 59 5.50 -10.65 -5.84
CA LEU A 59 6.53 -10.31 -4.86
C LEU A 59 6.12 -10.72 -3.43
N LEU A 60 4.88 -10.43 -3.02
CA LEU A 60 4.43 -10.77 -1.66
C LEU A 60 4.32 -12.28 -1.43
N GLU A 61 3.96 -13.04 -2.46
CA GLU A 61 3.90 -14.51 -2.42
C GLU A 61 5.31 -15.14 -2.34
N ASP A 62 6.29 -14.55 -3.03
CA ASP A 62 7.66 -15.07 -3.09
C ASP A 62 8.55 -14.65 -1.90
N LEU A 63 8.17 -13.61 -1.16
CA LEU A 63 8.96 -13.13 -0.02
C LEU A 63 8.88 -14.11 1.16
N VAL A 64 10.05 -14.55 1.61
CA VAL A 64 10.20 -15.43 2.78
C VAL A 64 10.82 -14.66 3.95
N THR A 65 10.34 -14.93 5.16
CA THR A 65 10.87 -14.35 6.39
C THR A 65 10.82 -15.34 7.54
N THR A 66 11.78 -15.26 8.45
CA THR A 66 11.78 -16.01 9.72
C THR A 66 11.17 -15.22 10.87
N ALA A 67 10.80 -13.96 10.65
CA ALA A 67 10.14 -13.13 11.66
C ALA A 67 8.69 -13.60 11.88
N PRO A 68 8.17 -13.51 13.11
CA PRO A 68 6.76 -13.83 13.35
C PRO A 68 5.83 -12.90 12.55
N PRO A 69 4.68 -13.39 12.07
CA PRO A 69 3.69 -12.56 11.40
C PRO A 69 3.22 -11.40 12.27
N LYS A 70 2.94 -10.27 11.65
CA LYS A 70 2.40 -9.08 12.30
C LYS A 70 0.88 -9.12 12.32
N ASP A 71 0.30 -8.67 13.42
CA ASP A 71 -1.14 -8.43 13.52
C ASP A 71 -1.49 -7.02 13.01
N ARG A 72 -2.48 -6.94 12.13
CA ARG A 72 -2.91 -5.66 11.51
C ARG A 72 -3.43 -4.66 12.53
N GLU A 73 -4.27 -5.10 13.47
CA GLU A 73 -4.88 -4.22 14.47
C GLU A 73 -3.83 -3.66 15.45
N VAL A 74 -2.87 -4.49 15.83
CA VAL A 74 -1.74 -4.08 16.66
C VAL A 74 -0.88 -3.03 15.94
N GLU A 75 -0.56 -3.24 14.66
CA GLU A 75 0.22 -2.26 13.89
C GLU A 75 -0.55 -0.95 13.65
N ALA A 76 -1.86 -1.03 13.42
CA ALA A 76 -2.74 0.13 13.32
C ALA A 76 -2.81 0.91 14.63
N ALA A 77 -2.93 0.23 15.78
CA ALA A 77 -2.92 0.84 17.10
C ALA A 77 -1.59 1.56 17.39
N LYS A 78 -0.45 0.91 17.11
CA LYS A 78 0.88 1.53 17.21
C LYS A 78 0.98 2.77 16.33
N ALA A 79 0.43 2.74 15.11
CA ALA A 79 0.42 3.89 14.22
C ALA A 79 -0.42 5.07 14.78
N ARG A 80 -1.59 4.78 15.34
CA ARG A 80 -2.46 5.77 16.01
C ARG A 80 -1.75 6.40 17.21
N GLU A 81 -1.10 5.60 18.06
CA GLU A 81 -0.36 6.09 19.22
C GLU A 81 0.82 7.00 18.81
N ARG A 82 1.61 6.59 17.81
CA ARG A 82 2.68 7.43 17.24
C ARG A 82 2.15 8.77 16.71
N SER A 83 1.00 8.73 16.04
CA SER A 83 0.33 9.93 15.55
C SER A 83 -0.11 10.83 16.71
N ALA A 84 -0.77 10.28 17.72
CA ALA A 84 -1.21 11.03 18.90
C ALA A 84 -0.03 11.71 19.61
N LYS A 85 1.10 11.01 19.80
CA LYS A 85 2.32 11.60 20.38
C LYS A 85 2.85 12.79 19.56
N ARG A 86 2.84 12.68 18.23
CA ARG A 86 3.30 13.75 17.33
C ARG A 86 2.42 15.00 17.41
N TYR A 87 1.11 14.83 17.53
CA TYR A 87 0.16 15.94 17.59
C TYR A 87 -0.08 16.47 19.00
N ALA A 88 0.26 15.72 20.05
CA ALA A 88 0.17 16.18 21.43
C ALA A 88 1.28 17.19 21.83
N THR A 89 2.37 17.22 21.07
CA THR A 89 3.51 18.14 21.28
C THR A 89 3.52 19.33 20.31
N ALA A 90 2.48 19.47 19.48
CA ALA A 90 2.33 20.53 18.48
C ALA A 90 1.23 21.51 18.93
#